data_AF-A0A7R9UYY2-F1
#
_entry.id   AF-A0A7R9UYY2-F1
#
_cell.length_a   1.000
_cell.length_b   1.000
_cell.length_c   1.000
_cell.angle_alpha   90.00
_cell.angle_beta   90.00
_cell.angle_gamma   90.00
#
_symmetry.space_group_name_H-M   'P 1'
#
loop_
_entity.id
_entity.type
_entity.pdbx_description
1 polymer ?
#
loop_
_entity_poly.entity_id
_entity_poly.type
_entity_poly.pdbx_seq_one_letter_code
_entity_poly.pdbx_strand_id
1 'polypeptide(L)'
;HINGGELVETVAEQYGLKPHEYLKLMRQPRVWGGGPEIIALVTAIGHPIHVYEPVCANNGTEIHLVLSGKYGSPTYDAAGAIHVLAADDSFPHCGPTEFKLHGEGGNHFLALIPIREGGDEDADPDREI
;
A
#
# COMPACT_ATOMS: atom_id res chain seq x y z
N HIS A 1 -8.56 21.04 3.36
CA HIS A 1 -7.65 20.28 4.23
C HIS A 1 -8.57 19.47 5.14
N ILE A 2 -8.65 18.15 4.96
CA ILE A 2 -9.46 17.30 5.83
C ILE A 2 -8.63 17.08 7.10
N ASN A 3 -9.17 17.39 8.27
CA ASN A 3 -8.48 17.11 9.52
C ASN A 3 -8.73 15.65 9.95
N GLY A 4 -7.90 15.12 10.86
CA GLY A 4 -7.99 13.70 11.26
C GLY A 4 -9.35 13.30 11.85
N GLY A 5 -10.06 14.22 12.50
CA GLY A 5 -11.40 13.99 13.02
C GLY A 5 -12.42 13.80 11.90
N GLU A 6 -12.43 14.71 10.92
CA GLU A 6 -13.31 14.64 9.74
C GLU A 6 -13.08 13.37 8.92
N LEU A 7 -11.83 12.92 8.80
CA LEU A 7 -11.50 11.66 8.13
C LEU A 7 -12.13 10.47 8.87
N VAL A 8 -11.95 10.38 10.19
CA VAL A 8 -12.50 9.27 10.99
C VAL A 8 -14.03 9.30 10.98
N GLU A 9 -14.65 10.47 11.05
CA GLU A 9 -16.10 10.62 10.95
C GLU A 9 -16.64 10.10 9.62
N THR A 10 -16.06 10.56 8.51
CA THR A 10 -16.46 10.16 7.15
C THR A 10 -16.36 8.66 6.95
N VAL A 11 -15.28 8.05 7.44
CA VAL A 11 -15.02 6.61 7.24
C VAL A 11 -15.90 5.78 8.16
N ALA A 12 -16.05 6.18 9.43
CA ALA A 12 -16.94 5.48 10.35
C ALA A 12 -18.38 5.44 9.81
N GLU A 13 -18.84 6.52 9.17
CA GLU A 13 -20.16 6.57 8.52
C GLU A 13 -20.30 5.53 7.39
N GLN A 14 -19.25 5.32 6.57
CA GLN A 14 -19.26 4.30 5.51
C GLN A 14 -19.46 2.87 6.06
N TYR A 15 -19.03 2.61 7.28
CA TYR A 15 -19.22 1.33 7.97
C TYR A 15 -20.46 1.30 8.87
N GLY A 16 -21.23 2.39 8.94
CA GLY A 16 -22.39 2.52 9.85
C GLY A 16 -21.99 2.52 11.33
N LEU A 17 -20.78 2.98 11.65
CA LEU A 17 -20.20 2.99 12.99
C LEU A 17 -20.06 4.42 13.51
N LYS A 18 -19.96 4.58 14.84
CA LYS A 18 -19.49 5.84 15.43
C LYS A 18 -17.95 5.91 15.32
N PRO A 19 -17.36 7.13 15.28
CA PRO A 19 -15.91 7.32 15.21
C PRO A 19 -15.09 6.49 16.20
N HIS A 20 -15.52 6.44 17.47
CA HIS A 20 -14.81 5.68 18.50
C HIS A 20 -14.95 4.15 18.34
N GLU A 21 -16.05 3.67 17.76
CA GLU A 21 -16.27 2.26 17.46
C GLU A 21 -15.38 1.83 16.30
N TYR A 22 -15.29 2.67 15.26
CA TYR A 22 -14.37 2.50 14.15
C TYR A 22 -12.91 2.40 14.64
N LEU A 23 -12.44 3.36 15.43
CA LEU A 23 -11.09 3.33 15.97
C LEU A 23 -10.82 2.12 16.88
N LYS A 24 -11.83 1.66 17.64
CA LYS A 24 -11.72 0.44 18.44
C LYS A 24 -11.64 -0.81 17.57
N LEU A 25 -12.41 -0.85 16.47
CA LEU A 25 -12.39 -1.94 15.50
C LEU A 25 -11.02 -2.02 14.82
N MET A 26 -10.49 -0.90 14.33
CA MET A 26 -9.19 -0.83 13.65
C MET A 26 -7.99 -1.24 14.54
N ARG A 27 -8.16 -1.29 15.86
CA ARG A 27 -7.14 -1.80 16.79
C ARG A 27 -7.18 -3.32 16.96
N GLN A 28 -8.19 -4.00 16.42
CA GLN A 28 -8.31 -5.45 16.53
C GLN A 28 -7.43 -6.15 15.50
N PRO A 29 -6.81 -7.29 15.85
CA PRO A 29 -6.02 -8.05 14.90
C PRO A 29 -6.92 -8.57 13.77
N ARG A 30 -6.36 -8.62 12.55
CA ARG A 30 -7.03 -9.11 11.33
C ARG A 30 -8.15 -8.21 10.79
N VAL A 31 -8.31 -7.00 11.32
CA VAL A 31 -9.14 -5.98 10.67
C VAL A 31 -8.38 -5.39 9.51
N TRP A 32 -9.05 -5.34 8.36
CA TRP A 32 -8.50 -4.81 7.11
C TRP A 32 -8.41 -3.28 7.18
N GLY A 33 -7.27 -2.74 6.77
CA GLY A 33 -7.13 -1.32 6.44
C GLY A 33 -7.26 -1.08 4.95
N GLY A 34 -7.51 0.17 4.57
CA GLY A 34 -7.59 0.58 3.16
C GLY A 34 -7.15 2.01 2.94
N GLY A 35 -7.72 2.66 1.92
CA GLY A 35 -7.41 4.05 1.55
C GLY A 35 -7.42 5.03 2.73
N PRO A 36 -8.43 5.03 3.63
CA PRO A 36 -8.44 5.94 4.78
C PRO A 36 -7.27 5.74 5.73
N GLU A 37 -6.90 4.49 6.03
CA GLU A 37 -5.75 4.17 6.87
C GLU A 37 -4.45 4.59 6.21
N ILE A 38 -4.34 4.44 4.88
CA ILE A 38 -3.17 4.90 4.12
C ILE A 38 -3.02 6.42 4.28
N ILE A 39 -4.11 7.19 4.16
CA ILE A 39 -4.08 8.65 4.33
C ILE A 39 -3.71 9.04 5.78
N ALA A 40 -4.30 8.36 6.76
CA ALA A 40 -4.00 8.59 8.17
C ALA A 40 -2.52 8.29 8.47
N LEU A 41 -1.98 7.21 7.91
CA LEU A 41 -0.60 6.80 8.08
C LEU A 41 0.36 7.80 7.44
N VAL A 42 0.14 8.18 6.17
CA VAL A 42 0.92 9.20 5.46
C VAL A 42 1.04 10.48 6.29
N THR A 43 -0.07 10.94 6.86
CA THR A 43 -0.11 12.16 7.67
C THR A 43 0.68 11.99 8.97
N ALA A 44 0.61 10.82 9.60
CA ALA A 44 1.28 10.55 10.87
C ALA A 44 2.80 10.36 10.72
N ILE A 45 3.26 9.72 9.64
CA ILE A 45 4.68 9.40 9.42
C ILE A 45 5.41 10.42 8.54
N GLY A 46 4.68 11.30 7.85
CA GLY A 46 5.25 12.31 6.95
C GLY A 46 6.01 11.72 5.75
N HIS A 47 5.61 10.53 5.28
CA HIS A 47 6.14 9.88 4.09
C HIS A 47 5.00 9.61 3.11
N PRO A 48 5.22 9.75 1.79
CA PRO A 48 4.21 9.40 0.80
C PRO A 48 4.11 7.88 0.70
N ILE A 49 2.90 7.40 0.40
CA ILE A 49 2.64 6.00 0.10
C ILE A 49 2.18 5.92 -1.36
N HIS A 50 2.92 5.14 -2.15
CA HIS A 50 2.59 4.83 -3.53
C HIS A 50 1.95 3.46 -3.59
N VAL A 51 0.71 3.39 -4.07
CA VAL A 51 -0.04 2.15 -4.25
C VAL A 51 0.00 1.76 -5.71
N TYR A 52 0.37 0.50 -5.96
CA TYR A 52 0.43 -0.11 -7.28
C TYR A 52 -0.62 -1.20 -7.39
N GLU A 53 -1.05 -1.49 -8.60
CA GLU A 53 -1.92 -2.62 -8.95
C GLU A 53 -1.28 -3.44 -10.07
N PRO A 54 -1.44 -4.78 -10.06
CA PRO A 54 -1.01 -5.62 -11.17
C PRO A 54 -1.96 -5.43 -12.36
N VAL A 55 -1.41 -5.37 -13.57
CA VAL A 55 -2.17 -5.38 -14.82
C VAL A 55 -1.55 -6.37 -15.81
N CYS A 56 -2.40 -6.99 -16.62
CA CYS A 56 -1.95 -7.84 -17.70
C CYS A 56 -1.33 -6.95 -18.78
N ALA A 57 -0.08 -7.23 -19.14
CA ALA A 57 0.55 -6.55 -20.26
C ALA A 57 -0.17 -6.90 -21.57
N ASN A 58 -0.09 -6.02 -22.57
CA ASN A 58 -0.76 -6.21 -23.86
C ASN A 58 -0.32 -7.49 -24.61
N ASN A 59 0.84 -8.05 -24.27
CA ASN A 59 1.34 -9.31 -24.83
C ASN A 59 0.66 -10.56 -24.21
N GLY A 60 -0.08 -10.40 -23.11
CA GLY A 60 -0.72 -11.49 -22.39
C GLY A 60 0.25 -12.40 -21.62
N THR A 61 1.54 -12.07 -21.58
CA THR A 61 2.59 -12.94 -21.02
C THR A 61 3.28 -12.35 -19.79
N GLU A 62 3.06 -11.07 -19.50
CA GLU A 62 3.71 -10.36 -18.41
C GLU A 62 2.70 -9.67 -17.50
N ILE A 63 3.09 -9.50 -16.24
CA ILE A 63 2.38 -8.66 -15.28
C ILE A 63 3.18 -7.36 -15.15
N HIS A 64 2.54 -6.23 -15.41
CA HIS A 64 3.11 -4.90 -15.13
C HIS A 64 2.48 -4.34 -13.86
N LEU A 65 3.23 -3.53 -13.13
CA LEU A 65 2.71 -2.81 -11.98
C LEU A 65 2.40 -1.37 -12.39
N VAL A 66 1.14 -0.98 -12.31
CA VAL A 66 0.73 0.40 -12.57
C VAL A 66 0.50 1.12 -11.27
N LEU A 67 0.95 2.38 -11.21
CA LEU A 67 0.74 3.22 -10.05
C LEU A 67 -0.72 3.69 -10.01
N SER A 68 -1.50 3.20 -9.06
CA SER A 68 -2.93 3.52 -8.89
C SER A 68 -3.16 4.70 -7.93
N GLY A 69 -2.23 4.97 -7.00
CA GLY A 69 -2.38 6.07 -6.04
C GLY A 69 -1.05 6.64 -5.55
N LYS A 70 -1.00 7.98 -5.39
CA LYS A 70 0.10 8.72 -4.75
C LYS A 70 -0.43 9.49 -3.54
N TYR A 71 -0.39 8.87 -2.38
CA TYR A 71 -0.91 9.48 -1.16
C TYR A 71 0.18 10.28 -0.47
N GLY A 72 -0.09 11.56 -0.17
CA GLY A 72 0.88 12.46 0.46
C GLY A 72 1.75 13.26 -0.51
N SER A 73 1.69 12.96 -1.80
CA SER A 73 2.36 13.75 -2.83
C SER A 73 1.58 15.04 -3.15
N PRO A 74 2.27 16.15 -3.49
CA PRO A 74 3.72 16.31 -3.49
C PRO A 74 4.31 16.66 -2.11
N THR A 75 3.47 16.84 -1.08
CA THR A 75 3.85 17.36 0.24
C THR A 75 5.03 16.62 0.89
N TYR A 76 5.06 15.29 0.76
CA TYR A 76 6.05 14.44 1.43
C TYR A 76 7.09 13.82 0.48
N ASP A 77 7.12 14.20 -0.80
CA ASP A 77 7.95 13.55 -1.82
C ASP A 77 9.45 13.52 -1.48
N ALA A 78 9.95 14.53 -0.75
CA ALA A 78 11.34 14.60 -0.32
C ALA A 78 11.79 13.45 0.59
N ALA A 79 10.87 12.77 1.29
CA ALA A 79 11.17 11.66 2.18
C ALA A 79 11.39 10.32 1.45
N GLY A 80 11.01 10.24 0.17
CA GLY A 80 10.94 8.97 -0.57
C GLY A 80 9.69 8.17 -0.21
N ALA A 81 9.10 7.51 -1.21
CA ALA A 81 7.84 6.80 -1.04
C ALA A 81 8.00 5.42 -0.43
N ILE A 82 7.04 5.04 0.41
CA ILE A 82 6.78 3.63 0.74
C ILE A 82 5.94 3.05 -0.40
N HIS A 83 6.38 1.94 -0.96
CA HIS A 83 5.73 1.30 -2.10
C HIS A 83 4.91 0.09 -1.64
N VAL A 84 3.62 0.09 -1.99
CA VAL A 84 2.67 -0.96 -1.64
C VAL A 84 2.01 -1.48 -2.90
N LEU A 85 1.90 -2.79 -3.04
CA LEU A 85 1.14 -3.45 -4.08
C LEU A 85 -0.22 -3.89 -3.52
N ALA A 86 -1.31 -3.44 -4.14
CA ALA A 86 -2.66 -3.96 -3.92
C ALA A 86 -2.92 -5.09 -4.93
N ALA A 87 -3.07 -6.32 -4.44
CA ALA A 87 -3.28 -7.52 -5.25
C ALA A 87 -4.25 -8.48 -4.53
N ASP A 88 -4.45 -9.69 -5.07
CA ASP A 88 -5.09 -10.78 -4.33
C ASP A 88 -4.04 -11.72 -3.69
N ASP A 89 -4.51 -12.77 -3.01
CA ASP A 89 -3.66 -13.78 -2.38
C ASP A 89 -2.90 -14.69 -3.36
N SER A 90 -3.23 -14.63 -4.65
CA SER A 90 -2.57 -15.46 -5.66
C SER A 90 -1.23 -14.86 -6.10
N PHE A 91 -1.02 -13.56 -5.94
CA PHE A 91 0.24 -12.91 -6.31
C PHE A 91 1.39 -13.28 -5.34
N PRO A 92 2.63 -13.56 -5.82
CA PRO A 92 3.11 -13.50 -7.21
C PRO A 92 3.00 -14.83 -7.97
N HIS A 93 2.25 -15.81 -7.45
CA HIS A 93 2.15 -17.16 -7.99
C HIS A 93 1.04 -17.33 -9.05
N CYS A 94 0.57 -16.24 -9.65
CA CYS A 94 -0.49 -16.20 -10.64
C CYS A 94 0.04 -15.85 -12.03
N GLY A 95 -0.62 -16.35 -13.07
CA GLY A 95 -0.41 -15.91 -14.45
C GLY A 95 -0.99 -14.51 -14.72
N PRO A 96 -0.62 -13.89 -15.87
CA PRO A 96 -1.06 -12.54 -16.24
C PRO A 96 -2.57 -12.31 -16.34
N THR A 97 -3.36 -13.38 -16.40
CA THR A 97 -4.82 -13.33 -16.52
C THR A 97 -5.54 -13.96 -15.32
N GLU A 98 -4.82 -14.27 -14.24
CA GLU A 98 -5.32 -15.11 -13.15
C GLU A 98 -5.54 -14.34 -11.85
N PHE A 99 -5.00 -13.12 -11.72
CA PHE A 99 -5.20 -12.27 -10.54
C PHE A 99 -6.48 -11.45 -10.64
N LYS A 100 -7.04 -11.09 -9.48
CA LYS A 100 -8.18 -10.20 -9.31
C LYS A 100 -7.71 -8.80 -8.95
N LEU A 101 -8.29 -7.80 -9.60
CA LEU A 101 -8.05 -6.40 -9.30
C LEU A 101 -8.70 -5.98 -7.98
N HIS A 102 -8.27 -4.83 -7.46
CA HIS A 102 -8.97 -4.14 -6.38
C HIS A 102 -10.41 -3.84 -6.81
N GLY A 103 -11.40 -4.29 -6.02
CA GLY A 103 -12.83 -4.21 -6.38
C GLY A 103 -13.39 -5.44 -7.08
N GLU A 104 -12.55 -6.34 -7.63
CA GLU A 104 -12.95 -7.63 -8.22
C GLU A 104 -12.74 -8.82 -7.25
N GLY A 105 -12.44 -8.52 -5.99
CA GLY A 105 -12.08 -9.50 -4.97
C GLY A 105 -10.58 -9.53 -4.64
N GLY A 106 -9.78 -8.64 -5.24
CA GLY A 106 -8.44 -8.31 -4.77
C GLY A 106 -8.48 -7.85 -3.32
N ASN A 107 -7.80 -8.58 -2.46
CA ASN A 107 -7.97 -8.51 -1.02
C ASN A 107 -6.63 -8.64 -0.29
N HIS A 108 -5.49 -8.23 -0.84
CA HIS A 108 -4.19 -8.32 -0.17
C HIS A 108 -3.33 -7.08 -0.47
N PHE A 109 -2.46 -6.74 0.49
CA PHE A 109 -1.43 -5.72 0.32
C PHE A 109 -0.05 -6.34 0.56
N LEU A 110 0.90 -6.02 -0.32
CA LEU A 110 2.29 -6.48 -0.24
C LEU A 110 3.21 -5.25 -0.21
N ALA A 111 4.28 -5.31 0.57
CA ALA A 111 5.32 -4.28 0.52
C ALA A 111 6.22 -4.52 -0.70
N LEU A 112 6.49 -3.47 -1.48
CA LEU A 112 7.47 -3.49 -2.56
C LEU A 112 8.77 -2.85 -2.06
N ILE A 113 9.84 -3.64 -2.04
CA ILE A 113 11.16 -3.16 -1.62
C ILE A 113 12.00 -2.91 -2.87
N PRO A 114 12.31 -1.65 -3.22
CA PRO A 114 13.10 -1.35 -4.40
C PRO A 114 14.51 -1.90 -4.23
N ILE A 115 14.95 -2.72 -5.18
CA ILE A 115 16.35 -3.16 -5.29
C ILE A 115 17.10 -2.07 -6.06
N ARG A 116 18.18 -1.55 -5.48
CA ARG A 116 19.09 -0.65 -6.21
C ARG A 116 19.92 -1.49 -7.18
N GLU A 117 19.75 -1.30 -8.48
CA GLU A 117 20.72 -1.83 -9.44
C GLU A 117 22.04 -1.04 -9.29
N GLY A 118 23.06 -1.69 -8.72
CA GLY A 118 24.42 -1.15 -8.51
C GLY A 118 24.68 -0.63 -7.10
N GLY A 119 25.20 -1.49 -6.21
CA GLY A 119 25.64 -1.08 -4.88
C GLY A 119 26.05 -2.16 -3.87
N ASP A 120 26.11 -3.44 -4.23
CA ASP A 120 26.73 -4.50 -3.41
C ASP A 120 27.83 -5.20 -4.22
N GLU A 121 28.89 -4.47 -4.52
CA GLU A 121 30.23 -5.07 -4.50
C GLU A 121 30.77 -4.77 -3.09
N ASP A 122 31.09 -5.83 -2.33
CA ASP A 122 31.74 -5.83 -1.02
C ASP A 122 30.89 -5.52 0.23
N ALA A 123 29.87 -6.34 0.48
CA ALA A 123 29.61 -6.76 1.86
C ALA A 123 30.65 -7.83 2.24
N ASP A 124 31.86 -7.39 2.61
CA ASP A 124 32.90 -8.22 3.18
C ASP A 124 32.37 -8.92 4.46
N PRO A 125 32.22 -10.25 4.46
CA PRO A 125 31.75 -11.00 5.62
C PRO A 125 32.77 -11.04 6.78
N ASP A 126 34.01 -10.57 6.58
CA ASP A 126 35.10 -10.65 7.57
C ASP A 126 35.38 -9.32 8.31
N ARG A 127 34.45 -8.36 8.29
CA ARG A 127 34.58 -7.16 9.13
C ARG A 127 34.23 -7.47 10.60
N GLU A 128 35.13 -8.18 11.29
CA GLU A 128 35.14 -8.33 12.74
C GLU A 128 35.48 -6.98 13.44
N ILE A 129 34.63 -6.65 14.43
CA ILE A 129 34.76 -5.73 15.60
C ILE A 129 35.57 -4.43 15.43
#